data_AF-A0A955N0C1-F1
#
_entry.id   AF-A0A955N0C1-F1
#
_cell.length_a   1.000
_cell.length_b   1.000
_cell.length_c   1.000
_cell.angle_alpha   90.00
_cell.angle_beta   90.00
_cell.angle_gamma   90.00
#
_symmetry.space_group_name_H-M   'P 1'
#
loop_
_entity.id
_entity.type
_entity.pdbx_description
1 polymer ?
#
loop_
_entity_poly.entity_id
_entity_poly.type
_entity_poly.pdbx_seq_one_letter_code
_entity_poly.pdbx_strand_id
1 'polypeptide(L)' 'MQFRIDHKTTYSYTAPVFLEPFAVRLRPKTDINQRLLEFELEIDPIPTGRTEVNDLDGNVTALLWFSDLHDHLRIRSR' A
#
# COMPACT_ATOMS: atom_id res chain seq x y z
N MET A 1 -23.35 -9.56 1.36
CA MET A 1 -23.10 -8.35 2.18
C MET A 1 -22.02 -7.53 1.47
N GLN A 2 -22.14 -6.21 1.47
CA GLN A 2 -21.18 -5.31 0.83
C GLN A 2 -20.51 -4.45 1.90
N PHE A 3 -19.19 -4.32 1.83
CA PHE A 3 -18.40 -3.51 2.74
C PHE A 3 -17.62 -2.46 1.98
N ARG A 4 -17.38 -1.34 2.66
CA ARG A 4 -16.39 -0.34 2.26
C ARG A 4 -15.38 -0.23 3.40
N ILE A 5 -14.09 -0.33 3.07
CA ILE A 5 -13.00 -0.38 4.05
C ILE A 5 -12.04 0.76 3.72
N ASP A 6 -11.93 1.72 4.62
CA ASP A 6 -10.91 2.77 4.56
C ASP A 6 -9.80 2.44 5.56
N HIS A 7 -8.56 2.32 5.08
CA HIS A 7 -7.38 2.16 5.93
C HIS A 7 -6.44 3.34 5.73
N LYS A 8 -5.91 3.90 6.82
CA LYS A 8 -4.90 4.96 6.80
C LYS A 8 -3.84 4.67 7.86
N THR A 9 -2.59 4.58 7.42
CA THR A 9 -1.42 4.53 8.30
C THR A 9 -0.51 5.71 7.98
N THR A 10 0.02 6.37 9.02
CA THR A 10 0.96 7.48 8.88
C THR A 10 2.14 7.26 9.80
N TYR A 11 3.33 7.20 9.21
CA TYR A 11 4.61 7.24 9.87
C TYR A 11 5.13 8.68 9.82
N SER A 12 5.62 9.17 10.96
CA SER A 12 6.24 10.49 11.07
C SER A 12 7.61 10.30 11.70
N TYR A 13 8.63 10.88 11.06
CA TYR A 13 10.01 10.74 11.46
C TYR A 13 10.52 12.07 12.02
N THR A 14 11.41 12.01 13.02
CA THR A 14 11.97 13.22 13.64
C THR A 14 12.96 13.97 12.75
N ALA A 15 13.42 13.31 11.68
CA ALA A 15 14.25 13.89 10.62
C ALA A 15 13.99 13.11 9.31
N PRO A 16 14.34 13.67 8.14
CA PRO A 16 14.20 12.95 6.87
C PRO A 16 15.01 11.64 6.85
N VAL A 17 14.36 10.54 6.50
CA VAL A 17 14.95 9.20 6.41
C VAL A 17 14.82 8.64 5.00
N PHE A 18 15.72 7.73 4.65
CA PHE A 18 15.56 6.93 3.44
C PHE A 18 14.55 5.82 3.70
N LEU A 19 13.55 5.71 2.82
CA LEU A 19 12.55 4.67 2.89
C LEU A 19 13.02 3.47 2.05
N GLU A 20 13.50 2.44 2.73
CA GLU A 20 13.81 1.14 2.11
C GLU A 20 12.56 0.56 1.40
N PRO A 21 12.74 -0.34 0.40
CA PRO A 21 11.64 -0.95 -0.32
C PRO A 21 10.53 -1.45 0.62
N PHE A 22 9.32 -0.93 0.43
CA PHE A 22 8.22 -1.10 1.37
C PHE A 22 7.13 -1.99 0.77
N ALA A 23 6.75 -3.04 1.50
CA ALA A 23 5.70 -3.97 1.09
C ALA A 23 4.35 -3.61 1.73
N VAL A 24 3.37 -3.24 0.91
CA VAL A 24 2.00 -2.92 1.33
C VAL A 24 1.05 -4.05 0.99
N ARG A 25 0.39 -4.61 2.01
CA ARG A 25 -0.56 -5.73 1.90
C ARG A 25 -1.96 -5.31 2.35
N LEU A 26 -2.50 -4.29 1.70
CA LEU A 26 -3.80 -3.70 2.03
C LEU A 26 -4.90 -4.00 1.01
N ARG A 27 -4.57 -4.65 -0.12
CA ARG A 27 -5.57 -5.02 -1.12
C ARG A 27 -6.34 -6.26 -0.67
N PRO A 28 -7.67 -6.18 -0.49
CA PRO A 28 -8.46 -7.34 -0.11
C PRO A 28 -8.38 -8.41 -1.20
N LYS A 29 -8.25 -9.68 -0.77
CA LYS A 29 -8.24 -10.82 -1.68
C LYS A 29 -9.61 -10.96 -2.35
N THR A 30 -9.58 -11.39 -3.61
CA THR A 30 -10.75 -11.87 -4.35
C THR A 30 -10.66 -13.39 -4.46
N ASP A 31 -11.71 -14.08 -4.04
CA ASP A 31 -11.84 -15.53 -4.10
C ASP A 31 -13.33 -15.96 -4.19
N ILE A 32 -13.63 -17.24 -3.92
CA ILE A 32 -14.99 -17.78 -4.03
C ILE A 32 -15.97 -17.16 -3.01
N ASN A 33 -15.47 -16.61 -1.92
CA ASN A 33 -16.27 -16.08 -0.82
C ASN A 33 -16.36 -14.55 -0.84
N GLN A 34 -15.43 -13.86 -1.52
CA GLN A 34 -15.39 -12.40 -1.58
C GLN A 34 -14.96 -11.88 -2.96
N ARG A 35 -15.58 -10.79 -3.41
CA ARG A 35 -15.17 -10.04 -4.60
C ARG A 35 -14.76 -8.62 -4.24
N LEU A 36 -13.59 -8.20 -4.70
CA LEU A 36 -13.17 -6.80 -4.66
C LEU A 36 -13.86 -6.03 -5.81
N LEU A 37 -14.68 -5.03 -5.46
CA LEU A 37 -15.42 -4.24 -6.44
C LEU A 37 -14.61 -3.04 -6.92
N GLU A 38 -14.02 -2.31 -5.99
CA GLU A 38 -13.15 -1.16 -6.23
C GLU A 38 -12.00 -1.22 -5.22
N PHE A 39 -10.85 -0.66 -5.61
CA PHE A 39 -9.69 -0.53 -4.75
C PHE A 39 -8.79 0.59 -5.24
N GLU A 40 -8.36 1.42 -4.31
CA GLU A 40 -7.35 2.44 -4.56
C GLU A 40 -6.29 2.41 -3.46
N LEU A 41 -5.04 2.67 -3.85
CA LEU A 41 -3.92 2.79 -2.94
C LEU A 41 -3.19 4.11 -3.21
N GLU A 42 -3.34 5.03 -2.28
CA GLU A 42 -2.69 6.34 -2.26
C GLU A 42 -1.47 6.29 -1.35
N ILE A 43 -0.30 6.69 -1.86
CA ILE A 43 0.96 6.75 -1.12
C ILE A 43 1.49 8.18 -1.19
N ASP A 44 1.94 8.68 -0.05
CA ASP A 44 2.48 10.03 0.11
C ASP A 44 3.68 9.95 1.07
N PRO A 45 4.90 10.35 0.66
CA PRO A 45 5.27 10.94 -0.62
C PRO A 45 5.07 9.97 -1.80
N ILE A 46 4.97 10.51 -3.01
CA ILE A 46 4.82 9.69 -4.22
C ILE A 46 6.08 8.82 -4.39
N PRO A 47 5.95 7.48 -4.43
CA PRO A 47 7.09 6.59 -4.66
C PRO A 47 7.74 6.89 -6.00
N THR A 48 9.07 6.79 -6.05
CA THR A 48 9.82 6.84 -7.31
C THR A 48 9.38 5.72 -8.25
N GLY A 49 9.03 4.57 -7.69
CA GLY A 49 8.31 3.56 -8.44
C GLY A 49 7.54 2.60 -7.55
N ARG A 50 6.68 1.83 -8.22
CA ARG A 50 5.85 0.81 -7.61
C ARG A 50 5.64 -0.36 -8.55
N THR A 51 5.44 -1.54 -7.98
CA THR A 51 4.96 -2.72 -8.69
C THR A 51 3.97 -3.49 -7.83
N GLU A 52 3.13 -4.31 -8.46
CA GLU A 52 2.28 -5.26 -7.76
C GLU A 52 2.78 -6.68 -8.01
N VAL A 53 2.86 -7.47 -6.95
CA VAL A 53 3.25 -8.88 -6.99
C VAL A 53 2.09 -9.71 -6.46
N ASN A 54 1.68 -10.71 -7.24
CA ASN A 54 0.73 -11.72 -6.82
C ASN A 54 1.52 -12.95 -6.35
N ASP A 55 1.27 -13.40 -5.12
CA ASP A 55 1.83 -14.66 -4.64
C ASP A 55 1.01 -15.88 -5.11
N LEU A 56 1.51 -17.08 -4.80
CA LEU A 56 0.85 -18.34 -5.16
C LEU A 56 -0.51 -18.52 -4.46
N ASP A 57 -0.73 -17.83 -3.35
CA ASP A 57 -1.98 -17.84 -2.61
C ASP A 57 -2.96 -16.77 -3.11
N GLY A 58 -2.60 -16.01 -4.15
CA GLY A 58 -3.43 -14.97 -4.74
C GLY A 58 -3.51 -13.68 -3.92
N ASN A 59 -2.61 -13.46 -2.96
CA ASN A 59 -2.50 -12.18 -2.28
C ASN A 59 -1.73 -11.20 -3.17
N VAL A 60 -2.22 -9.97 -3.22
CA VAL A 60 -1.56 -8.88 -3.96
C VAL A 60 -0.75 -8.05 -2.96
N THR A 61 0.56 -7.93 -3.20
CA THR A 61 1.46 -7.04 -2.47
C THR A 61 1.91 -5.91 -3.38
N ALA A 62 1.70 -4.66 -2.97
CA ALA A 62 2.32 -3.52 -3.63
C ALA A 62 3.73 -3.29 -3.05
N LEU A 63 4.74 -3.33 -3.89
CA LEU A 63 6.12 -2.97 -3.54
C LEU A 63 6.38 -1.54 -4.00
N LEU A 64 6.91 -0.72 -3.09
CA LEU A 64 7.16 0.70 -3.28
C LEU A 64 8.66 0.97 -3.06
N TRP A 65 9.24 1.88 -3.83
CA TRP A 65 10.61 2.35 -3.60
C TRP A 65 10.73 3.85 -3.82
N PHE A 66 11.70 4.43 -3.13
CA PHE A 66 11.94 5.87 -3.04
C PHE A 66 13.42 6.15 -3.33
N SER A 67 13.70 7.30 -3.92
CA SER A 67 15.08 7.75 -4.18
C SER A 67 15.52 8.89 -3.25
N ASP A 68 14.57 9.55 -2.60
CA ASP A 68 14.81 10.74 -1.78
C ASP A 68 14.58 10.45 -0.29
N LEU A 69 15.03 11.39 0.55
CA LEU A 69 14.75 11.37 1.98
C LEU A 69 13.39 11.99 2.27
N HIS A 70 12.66 11.39 3.20
CA HIS A 70 11.30 11.79 3.54
C HIS A 70 11.11 11.85 5.05
N ASP A 71 10.38 12.85 5.52
CA ASP A 71 10.03 13.05 6.94
C ASP A 71 8.74 12.33 7.34
N HIS A 72 8.01 11.76 6.37
CA HIS A 72 6.82 10.98 6.62
C HIS A 72 6.61 9.89 5.56
N LEU A 73 5.72 8.95 5.88
CA LEU A 73 5.11 8.02 4.94
C LEU A 73 3.65 7.83 5.33
N ARG A 74 2.74 8.19 4.43
CA ARG A 74 1.31 8.01 4.54
C ARG A 74 0.83 7.03 3.48
N ILE A 75 0.10 6.03 3.94
CA ILE A 75 -0.47 4.98 3.13
C ILE A 75 -1.97 5.00 3.38
N ARG A 76 -2.78 5.14 2.32
CA ARG A 76 -4.23 5.07 2.41
C ARG A 76 -4.79 4.10 1.37
N SER A 77 -5.70 3.24 1.79
CA SER A 77 -6.50 2.41 0.88
C SER A 77 -7.99 2.63 1.07
N ARG A 78 -8.75 2.53 -0.02
CA ARG A 78 -10.22 2.61 -0.04
C ARG A 78 -10.80 1.65 -1.07
#